data_AF-A0A937ZXX3-F1
#
_entry.id   AF-A0A937ZXX3-F1
#
_cell.length_a   1.000
_cell.length_b   1.000
_cell.length_c   1.000
_cell.angle_alpha   90.00
_cell.angle_beta   90.00
_cell.angle_gamma   90.00
#
_symmetry.space_group_name_H-M   'P 1'
#
loop_
_entity.id
_entity.type
_entity.pdbx_description
1 polymer ?
#
loop_
_entity_poly.entity_id
_entity_poly.type
_entity_poly.pdbx_seq_one_letter_code
_entity_poly.pdbx_strand_id
1 'polypeptide(L)'
;MIAELGLGLAVIGLLLFLLILRIPIAFALAGAGLFALATARPWPAVEFLLSTFAYGASANFAYVVLPLFLFMGHMAFAAGLSESAFAAGQKWFGRFPGGLAAATVFGCAAFATICGSSVATASTMSRVAMPEMRKQGYMPRLAAGCVAAGGTLGVLIPPSGVLVIYSIMTDVSLVKLFVAAFVPGIMTAIIYIIGIYIWVKMKPELAPQLKGAAVPTMREKMQALGQTWELLLLFAAVMGTIYLGVATPTEAAALGAFFAMLSVLRRPGRKENIGVGLRETGTATCSIFALVIGAGLFSLGLT
;
A
#
# COMPACT_ATOMS: atom_id res chain seq x y z
N MET A 1 37.93 14.68 1.96
CA MET A 1 37.37 14.29 0.64
C MET A 1 37.54 12.81 0.33
N ILE A 2 38.75 12.24 0.17
CA ILE A 2 38.91 10.79 -0.14
C ILE A 2 38.45 9.89 1.03
N ALA A 3 38.75 10.27 2.28
CA ALA A 3 38.33 9.52 3.47
C ALA A 3 36.79 9.52 3.65
N GLU A 4 36.13 10.64 3.38
CA GLU A 4 34.66 10.75 3.46
C GLU A 4 33.96 9.98 2.34
N LEU A 5 34.54 9.96 1.14
CA LEU A 5 34.04 9.12 0.05
C LEU A 5 34.16 7.63 0.40
N GLY A 6 35.26 7.22 1.04
CA GLY A 6 35.47 5.87 1.52
C GLY A 6 34.44 5.45 2.57
N LEU A 7 34.13 6.33 3.51
CA LEU A 7 33.09 6.10 4.52
C LEU A 7 31.70 5.95 3.88
N GLY A 8 31.34 6.85 2.97
CA GLY A 8 30.06 6.79 2.26
C GLY A 8 29.89 5.49 1.46
N LEU A 9 30.94 5.07 0.74
CA LEU A 9 30.94 3.79 0.02
C LEU A 9 30.84 2.60 0.96
N ALA A 10 31.50 2.64 2.13
CA ALA A 10 31.41 1.57 3.13
C ALA A 10 30.00 1.47 3.72
N VAL A 11 29.35 2.60 4.01
CA VAL A 11 27.97 2.65 4.54
C VAL A 11 26.97 2.12 3.51
N ILE A 12 27.10 2.52 2.24
CA ILE A 12 26.27 1.99 1.14
C ILE A 12 26.52 0.49 0.94
N GLY A 13 27.80 0.07 0.96
CA GLY A 13 28.17 -1.34 0.84
C GLY A 13 27.59 -2.19 1.97
N LEU A 14 27.63 -1.70 3.21
CA LEU A 14 27.03 -2.34 4.37
C LEU A 14 25.50 -2.44 4.22
N LEU A 15 24.84 -1.35 3.81
CA LEU A 15 23.40 -1.35 3.55
C LEU A 15 23.03 -2.44 2.53
N LEU A 16 23.71 -2.46 1.37
CA LEU A 16 23.46 -3.46 0.32
C LEU A 16 23.72 -4.89 0.82
N PHE A 17 24.78 -5.09 1.60
CA PHE A 17 25.09 -6.38 2.21
C PHE A 17 23.97 -6.86 3.16
N LEU A 18 23.47 -5.98 4.04
CA LEU A 18 22.36 -6.29 4.94
C LEU A 18 21.07 -6.63 4.16
N LEU A 19 20.81 -5.94 3.05
CA LEU A 19 19.67 -6.23 2.18
C LEU A 19 19.82 -7.59 1.46
N ILE A 20 21.04 -7.97 1.04
CA ILE A 20 21.33 -9.29 0.47
C ILE A 20 21.05 -10.40 1.51
N LEU A 21 21.37 -10.15 2.78
CA LEU A 21 21.03 -11.02 3.90
C LEU A 21 19.52 -11.05 4.23
N ARG A 22 18.68 -10.34 3.46
CA ARG A 22 17.22 -10.22 3.64
C ARG A 22 16.82 -9.66 5.00
N ILE A 23 17.68 -8.83 5.59
CA ILE A 23 17.31 -8.07 6.79
C ILE A 23 16.25 -7.04 6.39
N PRO A 24 15.16 -6.86 7.17
CA PRO A 24 14.13 -5.88 6.85
C PRO A 24 14.73 -4.48 6.69
N ILE A 25 14.26 -3.75 5.68
CA ILE A 25 14.83 -2.47 5.23
C ILE A 25 15.01 -1.46 6.37
N ALA A 26 14.04 -1.38 7.28
CA ALA A 26 14.10 -0.53 8.47
C ALA A 26 15.36 -0.77 9.32
N PHE A 27 15.67 -2.03 9.62
CA PHE A 27 16.84 -2.42 10.41
C PHE A 27 18.13 -2.31 9.62
N ALA A 28 18.09 -2.57 8.31
CA ALA A 28 19.25 -2.37 7.44
C ALA A 28 19.68 -0.89 7.39
N LEU A 29 18.71 0.03 7.25
CA LEU A 29 18.94 1.47 7.30
C LEU A 29 19.44 1.92 8.69
N ALA A 30 18.77 1.46 9.76
CA ALA A 30 19.17 1.80 11.13
C ALA A 30 20.60 1.31 11.44
N GLY A 31 20.94 0.09 11.05
CA GLY A 31 22.27 -0.50 11.28
C GLY A 31 23.37 0.21 10.48
N ALA A 32 23.12 0.48 9.19
CA ALA A 32 24.07 1.23 8.36
C ALA A 32 24.24 2.68 8.84
N GLY A 33 23.15 3.33 9.25
CA GLY A 33 23.16 4.68 9.82
C GLY A 33 23.90 4.73 11.17
N LEU A 34 23.67 3.75 12.04
CA LEU A 34 24.39 3.63 13.31
C LEU A 34 25.89 3.43 13.09
N PHE A 35 26.27 2.60 12.13
CA PHE A 35 27.68 2.40 11.75
C PHE A 35 28.31 3.71 11.27
N ALA A 36 27.61 4.48 10.42
CA ALA A 36 28.07 5.79 9.98
C ALA A 36 28.22 6.78 11.15
N LEU A 37 27.23 6.87 12.03
CA LEU A 37 27.25 7.75 13.20
C LEU A 37 28.38 7.39 14.17
N ALA A 38 28.57 6.10 14.46
CA ALA A 38 29.59 5.62 15.38
C ALA A 38 31.03 5.82 14.87
N THR A 39 31.21 5.91 13.55
CA THR A 39 32.52 6.16 12.94
C THR A 39 32.79 7.64 12.72
N ALA A 40 31.75 8.45 12.51
CA ALA A 40 31.87 9.89 12.26
C ALA A 40 31.83 10.75 13.53
N ARG A 41 31.20 10.29 14.62
CA ARG A 41 30.96 11.10 15.83
C ARG A 41 31.38 10.38 17.12
N PRO A 42 31.79 11.12 18.17
CA PRO A 42 32.06 10.53 19.48
C PRO A 42 30.83 9.84 20.06
N TRP A 43 31.03 8.77 20.83
CA TRP A 43 29.94 7.95 21.38
C TRP A 43 28.87 8.74 22.16
N PRO A 44 29.20 9.73 23.02
CA PRO A 44 28.17 10.52 23.72
C PRO A 44 27.22 11.27 22.77
N ALA A 45 27.71 11.73 21.61
CA ALA A 45 26.88 12.38 20.61
C ALA A 45 25.97 11.38 19.89
N VAL A 46 26.45 10.16 19.64
CA VAL A 46 25.67 9.08 19.03
C VAL A 46 24.55 8.64 19.96
N GLU A 47 24.85 8.42 21.25
CA GLU A 47 23.87 8.06 22.27
C GLU A 47 22.75 9.11 22.37
N PHE A 48 23.11 10.39 22.43
CA PHE A 48 22.15 11.49 22.46
C PHE A 48 21.27 11.54 21.20
N LEU A 49 21.84 11.32 20.02
CA LEU A 49 21.07 11.30 18.77
C LEU A 49 20.10 10.11 18.73
N LEU A 50 20.53 8.92 19.16
CA LEU A 50 19.68 7.73 19.21
C LEU A 50 18.50 7.92 20.17
N SER A 51 18.74 8.50 21.36
CA SER A 51 17.69 8.72 22.35
C SER A 51 16.69 9.80 21.92
N THR A 52 17.18 10.87 21.31
CA THR A 52 16.36 12.06 21.04
C THR A 52 15.65 11.95 19.69
N PHE A 53 16.31 11.43 18.66
CA PHE A 53 15.74 11.34 17.31
C PHE A 53 14.62 10.31 17.24
N ALA A 54 14.79 9.13 17.84
CA ALA A 54 13.75 8.10 17.83
C ALA A 54 12.46 8.60 18.50
N TYR A 55 12.59 9.28 19.64
CA TYR A 55 11.46 9.91 20.32
C TYR A 55 10.84 11.02 19.46
N GLY A 56 11.63 11.98 18.97
CA GLY A 56 11.13 13.09 18.17
C GLY A 56 10.47 12.67 16.86
N ALA A 57 10.98 11.63 16.20
CA ALA A 57 10.40 11.07 14.98
C ALA A 57 9.06 10.38 15.26
N SER A 58 8.91 9.75 16.43
CA SER A 58 7.65 9.08 16.81
C SER A 58 6.59 10.03 17.39
N ALA A 59 7.02 11.08 18.10
CA ALA A 59 6.15 12.01 18.83
C ALA A 59 5.65 13.20 18.00
N ASN A 60 5.54 13.05 16.68
CA ASN A 60 5.02 14.10 15.79
C ASN A 60 3.56 13.81 15.42
N PHE A 61 2.68 14.77 15.73
CA PHE A 61 1.23 14.68 15.45
C PHE A 61 0.92 14.47 13.96
N ALA A 62 1.78 14.95 13.05
CA ALA A 62 1.62 14.74 11.61
C ALA A 62 1.61 13.24 11.23
N TYR A 63 2.26 12.37 12.02
CA TYR A 63 2.26 10.93 11.78
C TYR A 63 0.98 10.22 12.24
N VAL A 64 0.10 10.86 13.01
CA VAL A 64 -1.18 10.25 13.48
C VAL A 64 -2.08 9.88 12.31
N VAL A 65 -1.96 10.55 11.17
CA VAL A 65 -2.72 10.23 9.97
C VAL A 65 -2.38 8.83 9.42
N LEU A 66 -1.15 8.33 9.62
CA LEU A 66 -0.69 7.02 9.14
C LEU A 66 -1.45 5.84 9.77
N PRO A 67 -1.46 5.66 11.11
CA PRO A 67 -2.20 4.57 11.73
C PRO A 67 -3.70 4.67 11.46
N LEU A 68 -4.26 5.88 11.33
CA LEU A 68 -5.69 6.04 11.03
C LEU A 68 -6.02 5.56 9.60
N PHE A 69 -5.23 5.91 8.58
CA PHE A 69 -5.42 5.39 7.23
C PHE A 69 -5.19 3.89 7.14
N LEU A 70 -4.15 3.36 7.80
CA LEU A 70 -3.93 1.92 7.86
C LEU A 70 -5.09 1.19 8.56
N PHE A 71 -5.58 1.73 9.68
CA PHE A 71 -6.74 1.20 10.39
C PHE A 71 -7.98 1.17 9.50
N MET A 72 -8.27 2.29 8.84
CA MET A 72 -9.35 2.40 7.86
C MET A 72 -9.25 1.33 6.77
N GLY A 73 -8.07 1.13 6.17
CA GLY A 73 -7.81 0.09 5.18
C GLY A 73 -8.06 -1.32 5.68
N HIS A 74 -7.50 -1.66 6.83
CA HIS A 74 -7.64 -2.99 7.42
C HIS A 74 -9.07 -3.28 7.90
N MET A 75 -9.79 -2.28 8.40
CA MET A 75 -11.22 -2.43 8.74
C MET A 75 -12.07 -2.56 7.48
N ALA A 76 -11.81 -1.77 6.43
CA ALA A 76 -12.50 -1.93 5.15
C ALA A 76 -12.29 -3.34 4.57
N PHE A 77 -11.09 -3.91 4.73
CA PHE A 77 -10.83 -5.31 4.40
C PHE A 77 -11.60 -6.28 5.29
N ALA A 78 -11.57 -6.08 6.61
CA ALA A 78 -12.29 -6.93 7.56
C ALA A 78 -13.80 -6.96 7.28
N ALA A 79 -14.36 -5.85 6.78
CA ALA A 79 -15.74 -5.73 6.34
C ALA A 79 -16.02 -6.46 5.01
N GLY A 80 -14.99 -6.76 4.23
CA GLY A 80 -15.12 -7.48 2.96
C GLY A 80 -15.33 -6.58 1.74
N LEU A 81 -14.93 -5.30 1.81
CA LEU A 81 -15.06 -4.36 0.68
C LEU A 81 -14.11 -4.74 -0.47
N SER A 82 -13.00 -5.40 -0.14
CA SER A 82 -11.98 -5.83 -1.07
C SER A 82 -12.48 -6.93 -2.03
N GLU A 83 -13.29 -7.85 -1.50
CA GLU A 83 -13.94 -8.92 -2.24
C GLU A 83 -14.98 -8.36 -3.21
N SER A 84 -15.74 -7.35 -2.79
CA SER A 84 -16.67 -6.62 -3.65
C SER A 84 -15.95 -5.91 -4.80
N ALA A 85 -14.81 -5.26 -4.53
CA ALA A 85 -14.00 -4.60 -5.55
C ALA A 85 -13.43 -5.60 -6.57
N PHE A 86 -12.90 -6.73 -6.10
CA PHE A 86 -12.42 -7.80 -6.96
C PHE A 86 -13.55 -8.41 -7.80
N ALA A 87 -14.72 -8.68 -7.20
CA ALA A 87 -15.89 -9.19 -7.92
C ALA A 87 -16.39 -8.22 -8.99
N ALA A 88 -16.37 -6.90 -8.71
CA ALA A 88 -16.69 -5.88 -9.70
C ALA A 88 -15.68 -5.92 -10.87
N GLY A 89 -14.38 -5.97 -10.55
CA GLY A 89 -13.33 -6.16 -11.54
C GLY A 89 -13.53 -7.41 -12.39
N GLN A 90 -13.90 -8.53 -11.79
CA GLN A 90 -14.17 -9.78 -12.51
C GLN A 90 -15.30 -9.62 -13.53
N LYS A 91 -16.41 -8.96 -13.17
CA LYS A 91 -17.51 -8.76 -14.12
C LYS A 91 -17.15 -7.79 -15.25
N TRP A 92 -16.28 -6.84 -14.99
CA TRP A 92 -15.82 -5.86 -15.99
C TRP A 92 -14.77 -6.41 -16.94
N PHE A 93 -13.76 -7.10 -16.38
CA PHE A 93 -12.58 -7.54 -17.11
C PHE A 93 -12.57 -9.03 -17.45
N GLY A 94 -13.47 -9.83 -16.87
CA GLY A 94 -13.45 -11.29 -16.93
C GLY A 94 -13.56 -11.91 -18.33
N ARG A 95 -13.88 -11.13 -19.36
CA ARG A 95 -13.92 -11.60 -20.76
C ARG A 95 -12.61 -11.36 -21.52
N PHE A 96 -11.73 -10.48 -21.03
CA PHE A 96 -10.47 -10.23 -21.70
C PHE A 96 -9.49 -11.41 -21.51
N PRO A 97 -8.59 -11.66 -22.47
CA PRO A 97 -7.43 -12.54 -22.23
C PRO A 97 -6.68 -12.08 -20.98
N GLY A 98 -6.61 -12.93 -19.96
CA GLY A 98 -6.06 -12.56 -18.65
C GLY A 98 -7.02 -11.75 -17.76
N GLY A 99 -8.33 -11.81 -18.02
CA GLY A 99 -9.35 -10.99 -17.40
C GLY A 99 -9.38 -11.07 -15.87
N LEU A 100 -9.07 -12.22 -15.28
CA LEU A 100 -8.99 -12.39 -13.84
C LEU A 100 -7.74 -11.72 -13.24
N ALA A 101 -6.63 -11.72 -13.98
CA ALA A 101 -5.43 -10.97 -13.61
C ALA A 101 -5.65 -9.45 -13.74
N ALA A 102 -6.35 -9.00 -14.80
CA ALA A 102 -6.77 -7.60 -14.93
C ALA A 102 -7.74 -7.18 -13.81
N ALA A 103 -8.71 -8.04 -13.46
CA ALA A 103 -9.60 -7.84 -12.32
C ALA A 103 -8.85 -7.76 -10.99
N THR A 104 -7.74 -8.49 -10.86
CA THR A 104 -6.86 -8.42 -9.69
C THR A 104 -6.21 -7.05 -9.60
N VAL A 105 -5.65 -6.52 -10.69
CA VAL A 105 -5.06 -5.17 -10.72
C VAL A 105 -6.11 -4.11 -10.42
N PHE A 106 -7.32 -4.23 -10.98
CA PHE A 106 -8.43 -3.36 -10.66
C PHE A 106 -8.82 -3.42 -9.18
N GLY A 107 -8.92 -4.63 -8.62
CA GLY A 107 -9.20 -4.84 -7.19
C GLY A 107 -8.12 -4.23 -6.31
N CYS A 108 -6.84 -4.40 -6.66
CA CYS A 108 -5.72 -3.76 -5.99
C CYS A 108 -5.82 -2.23 -6.07
N ALA A 109 -6.14 -1.67 -7.24
CA ALA A 109 -6.28 -0.23 -7.43
C ALA A 109 -7.44 0.34 -6.62
N ALA A 110 -8.59 -0.33 -6.63
CA ALA A 110 -9.76 0.06 -5.86
C ALA A 110 -9.54 -0.09 -4.35
N PHE A 111 -8.82 -1.12 -3.90
CA PHE A 111 -8.50 -1.26 -2.48
C PHE A 111 -7.40 -0.29 -2.03
N ALA A 112 -6.48 0.07 -2.92
CA ALA A 112 -5.45 1.07 -2.68
C ALA A 112 -6.03 2.44 -2.32
N THR A 113 -7.22 2.79 -2.84
CA THR A 113 -7.91 4.04 -2.49
C THR A 113 -8.39 4.13 -1.04
N ILE A 114 -8.18 3.10 -0.22
CA ILE A 114 -8.50 3.11 1.21
C ILE A 114 -7.30 2.70 2.06
N CYS A 115 -6.55 1.70 1.59
CA CYS A 115 -5.52 1.03 2.37
C CYS A 115 -4.21 1.82 2.51
N GLY A 116 -3.78 2.52 1.46
CA GLY A 116 -2.53 3.28 1.45
C GLY A 116 -1.25 2.50 1.75
N SER A 117 -1.31 1.16 1.69
CA SER A 117 -0.21 0.25 2.00
C SER A 117 -0.07 -0.84 0.94
N SER A 118 1.11 -0.92 0.31
CA SER A 118 1.39 -1.96 -0.69
C SER A 118 1.41 -3.37 -0.11
N VAL A 119 1.96 -3.53 1.10
CA VAL A 119 2.06 -4.84 1.77
C VAL A 119 0.67 -5.34 2.16
N ALA A 120 -0.17 -4.45 2.69
CA ALA A 120 -1.55 -4.79 3.03
C ALA A 120 -2.37 -5.08 1.77
N THR A 121 -2.26 -4.28 0.71
CA THR A 121 -2.95 -4.56 -0.56
C THR A 121 -2.52 -5.91 -1.17
N ALA A 122 -1.22 -6.19 -1.22
CA ALA A 122 -0.71 -7.44 -1.77
C ALA A 122 -1.14 -8.67 -0.94
N SER A 123 -1.02 -8.61 0.39
CA SER A 123 -1.42 -9.71 1.27
C SER A 123 -2.93 -9.98 1.20
N THR A 124 -3.74 -8.93 1.23
CA THR A 124 -5.20 -9.00 1.07
C THR A 124 -5.60 -9.57 -0.30
N MET A 125 -5.12 -8.97 -1.39
CA MET A 125 -5.50 -9.38 -2.75
C MET A 125 -4.95 -10.75 -3.11
N SER A 126 -3.81 -11.18 -2.55
CA SER A 126 -3.31 -12.54 -2.73
C SER A 126 -4.30 -13.59 -2.19
N ARG A 127 -4.94 -13.33 -1.03
CA ARG A 127 -5.90 -14.26 -0.41
C ARG A 127 -7.19 -14.36 -1.21
N VAL A 128 -7.59 -13.29 -1.90
CA VAL A 128 -8.82 -13.25 -2.70
C VAL A 128 -8.59 -13.77 -4.11
N ALA A 129 -7.55 -13.29 -4.79
CA ALA A 129 -7.37 -13.50 -6.22
C ALA A 129 -6.55 -14.75 -6.59
N MET A 130 -5.54 -15.13 -5.78
CA MET A 130 -4.69 -16.29 -6.11
C MET A 130 -5.44 -17.62 -6.10
N PRO A 131 -6.31 -17.91 -5.10
CA PRO A 131 -7.08 -19.16 -5.12
C PRO A 131 -8.02 -19.23 -6.33
N GLU A 132 -8.65 -18.11 -6.69
CA GLU A 132 -9.57 -18.04 -7.82
C GLU A 132 -8.84 -18.22 -9.16
N MET A 133 -7.68 -17.56 -9.34
CA MET A 133 -6.82 -17.74 -10.50
C MET A 133 -6.34 -19.19 -10.65
N ARG A 134 -5.96 -19.84 -9.55
CA ARG A 134 -5.56 -21.25 -9.55
C ARG A 134 -6.70 -22.18 -9.95
N LYS A 135 -7.92 -21.96 -9.42
CA LYS A 135 -9.11 -22.75 -9.79
C LYS A 135 -9.41 -22.67 -11.28
N GLN A 136 -9.17 -21.52 -11.90
CA GLN A 136 -9.38 -21.33 -13.34
C GLN A 136 -8.17 -21.78 -14.19
N GLY A 137 -7.07 -22.25 -13.59
CA GLY A 137 -5.93 -22.77 -14.34
C GLY A 137 -4.94 -21.70 -14.82
N TYR A 138 -4.88 -20.53 -14.17
CA TYR A 138 -3.84 -19.53 -14.44
C TYR A 138 -2.48 -20.04 -13.97
N MET A 139 -1.41 -19.72 -14.72
CA MET A 139 -0.06 -20.02 -14.29
C MET A 139 0.33 -19.26 -13.01
N PRO A 140 1.00 -19.90 -12.03
CA PRO A 140 1.41 -19.24 -10.79
C PRO A 140 2.24 -17.98 -10.98
N ARG A 141 3.04 -17.91 -12.06
CA ARG A 141 3.89 -16.75 -12.38
C ARG A 141 3.05 -15.52 -12.74
N LEU A 142 1.98 -15.69 -13.52
CA LEU A 142 1.07 -14.59 -13.86
C LEU A 142 0.26 -14.17 -12.63
N ALA A 143 -0.26 -15.13 -11.88
CA ALA A 143 -1.05 -14.87 -10.69
C ALA A 143 -0.25 -14.14 -9.59
N ALA A 144 0.97 -14.60 -9.28
CA ALA A 144 1.83 -13.94 -8.31
C ALA A 144 2.32 -12.58 -8.83
N GLY A 145 2.67 -12.49 -10.12
CA GLY A 145 3.15 -11.26 -10.75
C GLY A 145 2.11 -10.14 -10.76
N CYS A 146 0.84 -10.44 -11.09
CA CYS A 146 -0.21 -9.42 -11.12
C CYS A 146 -0.59 -8.92 -9.72
N VAL A 147 -0.58 -9.78 -8.70
CA VAL A 147 -0.80 -9.37 -7.30
C VAL A 147 0.38 -8.53 -6.81
N ALA A 148 1.62 -8.95 -7.10
CA ALA A 148 2.81 -8.21 -6.72
C ALA A 148 2.85 -6.81 -7.37
N ALA A 149 2.59 -6.74 -8.68
CA ALA A 149 2.52 -5.49 -9.42
C ALA A 149 1.32 -4.64 -8.97
N GLY A 150 0.12 -5.21 -8.90
CA GLY A 150 -1.06 -4.46 -8.44
C GLY A 150 -0.92 -3.95 -7.01
N GLY A 151 -0.23 -4.70 -6.14
CA GLY A 151 0.06 -4.30 -4.77
C GLY A 151 0.82 -2.97 -4.69
N THR A 152 1.73 -2.68 -5.64
CA THR A 152 2.50 -1.43 -5.65
C THR A 152 1.63 -0.19 -5.86
N LEU A 153 0.44 -0.35 -6.46
CA LEU A 153 -0.53 0.74 -6.59
C LEU A 153 -0.99 1.27 -5.24
N GLY A 154 -0.90 0.45 -4.17
CA GLY A 154 -1.18 0.84 -2.79
C GLY A 154 -0.30 1.97 -2.26
N VAL A 155 0.89 2.18 -2.84
CA VAL A 155 1.78 3.30 -2.48
C VAL A 155 1.46 4.57 -3.27
N LEU A 156 0.82 4.45 -4.42
CA LEU A 156 0.64 5.59 -5.33
C LEU A 156 -0.77 6.17 -5.27
N ILE A 157 -1.80 5.34 -5.19
CA ILE A 157 -3.20 5.79 -5.21
C ILE A 157 -3.57 6.34 -3.82
N PRO A 158 -4.02 7.61 -3.72
CA PRO A 158 -4.40 8.20 -2.44
C PRO A 158 -5.60 7.51 -1.77
N PRO A 159 -5.67 7.49 -0.43
CA PRO A 159 -4.67 7.96 0.53
C PRO A 159 -3.49 7.00 0.63
N SER A 160 -2.26 7.52 0.70
CA SER A 160 -1.02 6.71 0.72
C SER A 160 -0.13 7.07 1.91
N GLY A 161 0.28 6.06 2.67
CA GLY A 161 1.19 6.25 3.81
C GLY A 161 2.59 6.70 3.38
N VAL A 162 3.08 6.26 2.22
CA VAL A 162 4.39 6.70 1.71
C VAL A 162 4.36 8.16 1.30
N LEU A 163 3.28 8.64 0.68
CA LEU A 163 3.13 10.05 0.34
C LEU A 163 3.02 10.93 1.59
N VAL A 164 2.42 10.43 2.68
CA VAL A 164 2.43 11.11 3.98
C VAL A 164 3.85 11.26 4.52
N ILE A 165 4.63 10.17 4.54
CA ILE A 165 6.04 10.24 5.00
C ILE A 165 6.83 11.21 4.13
N TYR A 166 6.68 11.10 2.81
CA TYR A 166 7.35 12.01 1.87
C TYR A 166 6.96 13.47 2.10
N SER A 167 5.67 13.75 2.30
CA SER A 167 5.15 15.08 2.64
C SER A 167 5.82 15.66 3.88
N ILE A 168 5.94 14.86 4.94
CA ILE A 168 6.53 15.29 6.22
C ILE A 168 8.05 15.49 6.07
N MET A 169 8.75 14.60 5.37
CA MET A 169 10.20 14.69 5.20
C MET A 169 10.64 15.83 4.27
N THR A 170 9.79 16.23 3.34
CA THR A 170 10.09 17.25 2.33
C THR A 170 9.40 18.59 2.59
N ASP A 171 8.64 18.70 3.68
CA ASP A 171 7.78 19.84 4.00
C ASP A 171 6.86 20.27 2.84
N VAL A 172 6.50 19.33 1.96
CA VAL A 172 5.59 19.54 0.84
C VAL A 172 4.16 19.27 1.30
N SER A 173 3.21 20.09 0.86
CA SER A 173 1.79 19.89 1.14
C SER A 173 1.29 18.49 0.74
N LEU A 174 0.77 17.73 1.72
CA LEU A 174 0.17 16.41 1.53
C LEU A 174 -0.97 16.42 0.51
N VAL A 175 -1.81 17.46 0.56
CA VAL A 175 -2.96 17.61 -0.35
C VAL A 175 -2.49 17.69 -1.81
N LYS A 176 -1.44 18.48 -2.08
CA LYS A 176 -0.86 18.60 -3.42
C LYS A 176 -0.29 17.26 -3.90
N LEU A 177 0.36 16.51 -3.02
CA LEU A 177 0.89 15.19 -3.34
C LEU A 177 -0.21 14.20 -3.68
N PHE A 178 -1.33 14.21 -2.94
CA PHE A 178 -2.48 13.37 -3.25
C PHE A 178 -3.10 13.70 -4.61
N VAL A 179 -3.29 14.98 -4.92
CA VAL A 179 -3.78 15.40 -6.25
C VAL A 179 -2.80 14.98 -7.34
N ALA A 180 -1.51 15.21 -7.14
CA ALA A 180 -0.46 14.86 -8.11
C ALA A 180 -0.35 13.35 -8.34
N ALA A 181 -0.61 12.53 -7.32
CA ALA A 181 -0.49 11.08 -7.39
C ALA A 181 -1.69 10.38 -8.07
N PHE A 182 -2.81 11.08 -8.24
CA PHE A 182 -4.02 10.52 -8.84
C PHE A 182 -3.81 10.10 -10.30
N VAL A 183 -3.24 11.01 -11.11
CA VAL A 183 -2.92 10.76 -12.53
C VAL A 183 -1.96 9.58 -12.71
N PRO A 184 -0.77 9.55 -12.07
CA PRO A 184 0.14 8.43 -12.22
C PRO A 184 -0.45 7.14 -11.64
N GLY A 185 -1.23 7.18 -10.56
CA GLY A 185 -1.91 6.01 -10.01
C GLY A 185 -2.84 5.31 -11.01
N ILE A 186 -3.73 6.07 -11.65
CA ILE A 186 -4.63 5.56 -12.68
C ILE A 186 -3.84 5.10 -13.91
N MET A 187 -2.87 5.89 -14.34
CA MET A 187 -2.03 5.57 -15.50
C MET A 187 -1.30 4.25 -15.29
N THR A 188 -0.69 4.02 -14.13
CA THR A 188 -0.01 2.75 -13.81
C THR A 188 -0.98 1.58 -13.79
N ALA A 189 -2.18 1.75 -13.22
CA ALA A 189 -3.20 0.69 -13.23
C ALA A 189 -3.62 0.32 -14.66
N ILE A 190 -3.82 1.30 -15.54
CA ILE A 190 -4.14 1.09 -16.96
C ILE A 190 -2.98 0.38 -17.67
N ILE A 191 -1.75 0.83 -17.47
CA ILE A 191 -0.55 0.22 -18.07
C ILE A 191 -0.43 -1.25 -17.64
N TYR A 192 -0.68 -1.57 -16.36
CA TYR A 192 -0.66 -2.95 -15.89
C TYR A 192 -1.76 -3.81 -16.52
N ILE A 193 -2.99 -3.30 -16.63
CA ILE A 193 -4.09 -4.02 -17.29
C ILE A 193 -3.78 -4.28 -18.78
N ILE A 194 -3.29 -3.26 -19.49
CA ILE A 194 -2.89 -3.39 -20.90
C ILE A 194 -1.71 -4.35 -21.05
N GLY A 195 -0.71 -4.26 -20.17
CA GLY A 195 0.45 -5.15 -20.15
C GLY A 195 0.05 -6.60 -19.95
N ILE A 196 -0.87 -6.89 -19.02
CA ILE A 196 -1.44 -8.24 -18.82
C ILE A 196 -2.13 -8.72 -20.09
N TYR A 197 -2.96 -7.88 -20.71
CA TYR A 197 -3.65 -8.23 -21.95
C TYR A 197 -2.67 -8.59 -23.09
N ILE A 198 -1.66 -7.75 -23.32
CA ILE A 198 -0.63 -7.99 -24.34
C ILE A 198 0.14 -9.27 -24.02
N TRP A 199 0.54 -9.47 -22.76
CA TRP A 199 1.35 -10.61 -22.36
C TRP A 199 0.62 -11.94 -22.52
N VAL A 200 -0.66 -11.99 -22.13
CA VAL A 200 -1.49 -13.19 -22.32
C VAL A 200 -1.80 -13.43 -23.80
N LYS A 201 -1.96 -12.38 -24.61
CA LYS A 201 -2.14 -12.53 -26.06
C LYS A 201 -0.89 -13.09 -26.75
N MET A 202 0.30 -12.68 -26.31
CA MET A 202 1.58 -13.20 -26.83
C MET A 202 1.89 -14.63 -26.33
N LYS A 203 1.49 -14.95 -25.09
CA LYS A 203 1.68 -16.28 -24.49
C LYS A 203 0.36 -16.80 -23.92
N PRO A 204 -0.49 -17.40 -24.76
CA PRO A 204 -1.80 -17.92 -24.34
C PRO A 204 -1.72 -19.03 -23.28
N GLU A 205 -0.55 -19.66 -23.08
CA GLU A 205 -0.32 -20.67 -22.04
C GLU A 205 -0.41 -20.11 -20.61
N LEU A 206 -0.29 -18.78 -20.44
CA LEU A 206 -0.28 -18.14 -19.12
C LEU A 206 -1.65 -18.10 -18.44
N ALA A 207 -2.73 -18.12 -19.23
CA ALA A 207 -4.10 -18.02 -18.75
C ALA A 207 -5.04 -18.87 -19.62
N PRO A 208 -6.05 -19.53 -19.03
CA PRO A 208 -7.06 -20.26 -19.79
C PRO A 208 -7.73 -19.36 -20.84
N GLN A 209 -7.98 -19.90 -22.03
CA GLN A 209 -8.87 -19.27 -22.98
C GLN A 209 -10.31 -19.43 -22.46
N LEU A 210 -10.94 -18.34 -22.05
CA LEU A 210 -12.33 -18.31 -21.62
C LEU A 210 -13.28 -18.55 -22.81
N LYS A 211 -13.36 -19.80 -23.26
CA LYS A 211 -14.34 -20.27 -24.25
C LYS A 211 -15.64 -20.59 -23.51
N GLY A 212 -16.67 -19.77 -23.70
CA GLY A 212 -18.05 -20.09 -23.27
C GLY A 212 -18.56 -19.45 -21.98
N ALA A 213 -17.85 -18.52 -21.35
CA ALA A 213 -18.40 -17.76 -20.22
C ALA A 213 -19.55 -16.84 -20.70
N ALA A 214 -20.71 -16.92 -20.04
CA ALA A 214 -21.84 -16.03 -20.32
C ALA A 214 -21.40 -14.57 -20.22
N VAL A 215 -21.76 -13.76 -21.22
CA VAL A 215 -21.38 -12.35 -21.26
C VAL A 215 -22.18 -11.62 -20.18
N PRO A 216 -21.55 -11.05 -19.14
CA PRO A 216 -22.31 -10.31 -18.16
C PRO A 216 -22.95 -9.10 -18.85
N THR A 217 -24.25 -8.95 -18.65
CA THR A 217 -25.00 -7.83 -19.22
C THR A 217 -24.49 -6.51 -18.63
N MET A 218 -24.64 -5.39 -19.36
CA MET A 218 -24.25 -4.08 -18.84
C MET A 218 -24.94 -3.77 -17.51
N ARG A 219 -26.17 -4.28 -17.30
CA ARG A 219 -26.88 -4.23 -16.02
C ARG A 219 -26.11 -4.93 -14.90
N GLU A 220 -25.61 -6.14 -15.12
CA GLU A 220 -24.85 -6.89 -14.12
C GLU A 220 -23.50 -6.25 -13.80
N LYS A 221 -22.86 -5.62 -14.79
CA LYS A 221 -21.61 -4.85 -14.62
C LYS A 221 -21.82 -3.60 -13.77
N MET A 222 -22.87 -2.84 -14.06
CA MET A 222 -23.24 -1.66 -13.27
C MET A 222 -23.69 -2.05 -11.86
N GLN A 223 -24.43 -3.15 -11.72
CA GLN A 223 -24.83 -3.67 -10.41
C GLN A 223 -23.61 -4.11 -9.59
N ALA A 224 -22.57 -4.68 -10.21
CA ALA A 224 -21.31 -5.01 -9.55
C ALA A 224 -20.60 -3.76 -8.99
N LEU A 225 -20.54 -2.68 -9.77
CA LEU A 225 -20.01 -1.40 -9.29
C LEU A 225 -20.89 -0.82 -8.17
N GLY A 226 -22.21 -0.97 -8.27
CA GLY A 226 -23.13 -0.61 -7.20
C GLY A 226 -22.86 -1.36 -5.89
N GLN A 227 -22.38 -2.60 -5.95
CA GLN A 227 -21.99 -3.36 -4.75
C GLN A 227 -20.70 -2.83 -4.10
N THR A 228 -19.91 -2.01 -4.81
CA THR A 228 -18.72 -1.32 -4.27
C THR A 228 -19.01 0.08 -3.73
N TRP A 229 -20.28 0.45 -3.57
CA TRP A 229 -20.67 1.80 -3.14
C TRP A 229 -20.04 2.22 -1.80
N GLU A 230 -19.90 1.30 -0.83
CA GLU A 230 -19.28 1.62 0.47
C GLU A 230 -17.82 2.05 0.32
N LEU A 231 -17.08 1.39 -0.59
CA LEU A 231 -15.69 1.71 -0.89
C LEU A 231 -15.58 3.08 -1.57
N LEU A 232 -16.46 3.35 -2.55
CA LEU A 232 -16.51 4.64 -3.24
C LEU A 232 -16.94 5.77 -2.32
N LEU A 233 -17.93 5.54 -1.45
CA LEU A 233 -18.41 6.49 -0.46
C LEU A 233 -17.30 6.85 0.53
N LEU A 234 -16.57 5.85 1.02
CA LEU A 234 -15.51 6.06 1.98
C LEU A 234 -14.33 6.81 1.35
N PHE A 235 -13.93 6.46 0.13
CA PHE A 235 -12.94 7.23 -0.64
C PHE A 235 -13.40 8.66 -0.88
N ALA A 236 -14.62 8.87 -1.36
CA ALA A 236 -15.16 10.19 -1.68
C ALA A 236 -15.31 11.05 -0.43
N ALA A 237 -15.71 10.48 0.71
CA ALA A 237 -15.81 11.19 1.97
C ALA A 237 -14.43 11.66 2.47
N VAL A 238 -13.42 10.78 2.47
CA VAL A 238 -12.07 11.10 2.94
C VAL A 238 -11.40 12.08 1.98
N MET A 239 -11.32 11.75 0.69
CA MET A 239 -10.64 12.60 -0.29
C MET A 239 -11.40 13.90 -0.55
N GLY A 240 -12.74 13.85 -0.58
CA GLY A 240 -13.57 15.03 -0.78
C GLY A 240 -13.42 16.04 0.35
N THR A 241 -13.42 15.60 1.61
CA THR A 241 -13.22 16.51 2.76
C THR A 241 -11.82 17.14 2.77
N ILE A 242 -10.79 16.37 2.39
CA ILE A 242 -9.41 16.88 2.25
C ILE A 242 -9.31 17.90 1.11
N TYR A 243 -9.86 17.60 -0.07
CA TYR A 243 -9.72 18.44 -1.26
C TYR A 243 -10.57 19.71 -1.19
N LEU A 244 -11.74 19.64 -0.56
CA LEU A 244 -12.58 20.81 -0.33
C LEU A 244 -12.08 21.68 0.84
N GLY A 245 -11.04 21.24 1.56
CA GLY A 245 -10.51 21.95 2.72
C GLY A 245 -11.45 21.97 3.93
N VAL A 246 -12.43 21.06 3.97
CA VAL A 246 -13.42 20.96 5.05
C VAL A 246 -12.81 20.33 6.29
N ALA A 247 -11.89 19.39 6.12
CA ALA A 247 -11.21 18.68 7.20
C ALA A 247 -9.72 18.54 6.91
N THR A 248 -8.91 18.54 7.96
CA THR A 248 -7.49 18.18 7.87
C THR A 248 -7.34 16.70 7.47
N PRO A 249 -6.19 16.29 6.90
CA PRO A 249 -5.94 14.87 6.60
C PRO A 249 -6.15 13.94 7.79
N THR A 250 -5.78 14.38 9.00
CA THR A 250 -5.96 13.62 10.25
C THR A 250 -7.44 13.48 10.61
N GLU A 251 -8.23 14.54 10.53
CA GLU A 251 -9.67 14.50 10.79
C GLU A 251 -10.40 13.63 9.75
N ALA A 252 -10.05 13.77 8.48
CA ALA A 252 -10.58 12.93 7.40
C ALA A 252 -10.23 11.45 7.61
N ALA A 253 -9.00 11.14 8.02
CA ALA A 253 -8.58 9.79 8.35
C ALA A 253 -9.35 9.23 9.55
N ALA A 254 -9.59 10.04 10.59
CA ALA A 254 -10.36 9.62 11.76
C ALA A 254 -11.83 9.31 11.41
N LEU A 255 -12.46 10.15 10.59
CA LEU A 255 -13.81 9.90 10.08
C LEU A 255 -13.85 8.63 9.22
N GLY A 256 -12.89 8.47 8.31
CA GLY A 256 -12.78 7.26 7.48
C GLY A 256 -12.58 5.99 8.30
N ALA A 257 -11.71 6.02 9.30
CA ALA A 257 -11.50 4.95 10.27
C ALA A 257 -12.79 4.57 11.01
N PHE A 258 -13.54 5.57 11.48
CA PHE A 258 -14.81 5.37 12.16
C PHE A 258 -15.85 4.69 11.23
N PHE A 259 -16.01 5.18 10.00
CA PHE A 259 -16.93 4.57 9.04
C PHE A 259 -16.50 3.17 8.61
N ALA A 260 -15.20 2.92 8.42
CA ALA A 260 -14.69 1.59 8.12
C ALA A 260 -15.01 0.60 9.24
N MET A 261 -14.80 0.99 10.50
CA MET A 261 -15.16 0.19 11.68
C MET A 261 -16.67 -0.10 11.72
N LEU A 262 -17.49 0.92 11.45
CA LEU A 262 -18.95 0.77 11.39
C LEU A 262 -19.39 -0.22 10.29
N SER A 263 -18.72 -0.20 9.13
CA SER A 263 -18.97 -1.16 8.05
C SER A 263 -18.68 -2.60 8.46
N VAL A 264 -17.65 -2.84 9.29
CA VAL A 264 -17.37 -4.17 9.85
C VAL A 264 -18.48 -4.60 10.82
N LEU A 265 -18.88 -3.71 11.74
CA LEU A 265 -19.85 -4.00 12.79
C LEU A 265 -21.25 -4.31 12.24
N ARG A 266 -21.63 -3.69 11.12
CA ARG A 266 -22.92 -3.89 10.45
C ARG A 266 -22.99 -5.21 9.65
N ARG A 267 -21.84 -5.81 9.31
CA ARG A 267 -21.81 -7.02 8.48
C ARG A 267 -21.79 -8.29 9.35
N PRO A 268 -22.79 -9.18 9.22
CA PRO A 268 -22.85 -10.40 10.01
C PRO A 268 -21.66 -11.33 9.70
N GLY A 269 -21.11 -11.97 10.74
CA GLY A 269 -19.98 -12.89 10.62
C GLY A 269 -18.61 -12.24 10.39
N ARG A 270 -18.51 -10.90 10.32
CA ARG A 270 -17.23 -10.20 10.10
C ARG A 270 -16.60 -9.62 11.37
N LYS A 271 -17.31 -9.64 12.50
CA LYS A 271 -16.82 -9.10 13.79
C LYS A 271 -15.55 -9.79 14.30
N GLU A 272 -15.40 -11.07 14.02
CA GLU A 272 -14.21 -11.85 14.37
C GLU A 272 -12.94 -11.33 13.67
N ASN A 273 -13.10 -10.69 12.51
CA ASN A 273 -11.99 -10.12 11.75
C ASN A 273 -11.48 -8.78 12.33
N ILE A 274 -12.18 -8.18 13.30
CA ILE A 274 -11.74 -6.91 13.93
C ILE A 274 -10.39 -7.12 14.62
N GLY A 275 -10.22 -8.21 15.37
CA GLY A 275 -8.96 -8.50 16.06
C GLY A 275 -7.79 -8.69 15.09
N VAL A 276 -8.05 -9.36 13.96
CA VAL A 276 -7.05 -9.51 12.89
C VAL A 276 -6.71 -8.14 12.30
N GLY A 277 -7.72 -7.34 11.97
CA GLY A 277 -7.51 -6.01 11.40
C GLY A 277 -6.72 -5.08 12.34
N LEU A 278 -7.01 -5.08 13.65
CA LEU A 278 -6.25 -4.33 14.64
C LEU A 278 -4.77 -4.75 14.71
N ARG A 279 -4.52 -6.07 14.69
CA ARG A 279 -3.15 -6.60 14.70
C ARG A 279 -2.38 -6.23 13.43
N GLU A 280 -3.03 -6.32 12.27
CA GLU A 280 -2.44 -5.92 10.99
C GLU A 280 -2.15 -4.42 10.95
N THR A 281 -3.08 -3.59 11.44
CA THR A 281 -2.85 -2.14 11.62
C THR A 281 -1.64 -1.87 12.50
N GLY A 282 -1.58 -2.47 13.70
CA GLY A 282 -0.46 -2.27 14.62
C GLY A 282 0.86 -2.71 14.00
N THR A 283 0.88 -3.86 13.31
CA THR A 283 2.08 -4.38 12.63
C THR A 283 2.53 -3.44 11.51
N ALA A 284 1.61 -2.95 10.68
CA ALA A 284 1.89 -2.01 9.60
C ALA A 284 2.40 -0.66 10.16
N THR A 285 1.76 -0.14 11.20
CA THR A 285 2.17 1.09 11.89
C THR A 285 3.59 0.94 12.46
N CYS A 286 3.87 -0.11 13.23
CA CYS A 286 5.21 -0.37 13.77
C CYS A 286 6.27 -0.50 12.66
N SER A 287 5.93 -1.17 11.55
CA SER A 287 6.85 -1.30 10.40
C SER A 287 7.18 0.04 9.76
N ILE A 288 6.18 0.92 9.61
CA ILE A 288 6.38 2.26 9.06
C ILE A 288 7.22 3.13 10.01
N PHE A 289 6.90 3.16 11.31
CA PHE A 289 7.69 3.92 12.28
C PHE A 289 9.13 3.42 12.40
N ALA A 290 9.34 2.10 12.35
CA ALA A 290 10.69 1.54 12.30
C ALA A 290 11.45 2.00 11.05
N LEU A 291 10.77 2.07 9.89
CA LEU A 291 11.36 2.57 8.65
C LEU A 291 11.69 4.06 8.74
N VAL A 292 10.81 4.90 9.29
CA VAL A 292 11.05 6.34 9.49
C VAL A 292 12.26 6.57 10.39
N ILE A 293 12.33 5.86 11.53
CA ILE A 293 13.46 5.96 12.45
C ILE A 293 14.75 5.49 11.77
N GLY A 294 14.73 4.32 11.13
CA GLY A 294 15.91 3.76 10.44
C GLY A 294 16.41 4.65 9.31
N ALA A 295 15.51 5.16 8.47
CA ALA A 295 15.84 6.11 7.40
C ALA A 295 16.40 7.42 7.95
N GLY A 296 15.84 7.93 9.05
CA GLY A 296 16.33 9.14 9.69
C GLY A 296 17.73 8.98 10.28
N LEU A 297 18.01 7.84 10.95
CA LEU A 297 19.36 7.52 11.43
C LEU A 297 20.36 7.38 10.29
N PHE A 298 19.95 6.76 9.17
CA PHE A 298 20.77 6.68 7.97
C PHE A 298 21.08 8.07 7.39
N SER A 299 20.07 8.94 7.31
CA SER A 299 20.25 10.33 6.85
C SER A 299 21.21 11.11 7.75
N LEU A 300 21.05 11.01 9.07
CA LEU A 300 21.93 11.67 10.04
C LEU A 300 23.36 11.15 9.99
N GLY A 301 23.55 9.87 9.68
CA GLY A 301 24.87 9.27 9.54
C GLY A 301 25.63 9.72 8.28
N LEU A 302 24.90 10.17 7.24
CA LEU A 302 25.48 10.66 5.99
C LEU A 302 25.76 12.17 5.98
N THR A 303 25.27 12.91 6.98
CA THR A 303 25.44 14.37 7.15
C THR A 303 26.36 14.71 8.30
#